data_AF-A0A5A5RLE7-F1
#
_entry.id   AF-A0A5A5RLE7-F1
#
_cell.length_a   1.000
_cell.length_b   1.000
_cell.length_c   1.000
_cell.angle_alpha   90.00
_cell.angle_beta   90.00
_cell.angle_gamma   90.00
#
_symmetry.space_group_name_H-M   'P 1'
#
loop_
_entity.id
_entity.type
_entity.pdbx_description
1 polymer ?
#
loop_
_entity_poly.entity_id
_entity_poly.type
_entity_poly.pdbx_seq_one_letter_code
_entity_poly.pdbx_strand_id
1 'polypeptide(L)' 'MIVVSNTSPITSLAAIGYLNLLHDIYGTIIIPVAVYEEMTGLGYSVPGTI' A
#
# COMPACT_ATOMS: atom_id res chain seq x y z
N MET A 1 -4.45 -14.55 -8.07
CA MET A 1 -4.51 -13.07 -8.15
C MET A 1 -4.88 -12.56 -6.76
N ILE A 2 -4.02 -11.74 -6.14
CA ILE A 2 -4.24 -11.20 -4.78
C ILE A 2 -4.57 -9.72 -4.91
N VAL A 3 -5.73 -9.33 -4.38
CA VAL A 3 -6.19 -7.94 -4.35
C VAL A 3 -6.07 -7.43 -2.91
N VAL A 4 -5.30 -6.37 -2.72
CA VAL A 4 -5.15 -5.73 -1.41
C VAL A 4 -6.10 -4.55 -1.36
N SER A 5 -7.29 -4.78 -0.82
CA SER A 5 -8.34 -3.75 -0.69
C SER A 5 -8.29 -2.98 0.64
N ASN A 6 -7.45 -3.40 1.58
CA ASN A 6 -7.28 -2.74 2.87
C ASN A 6 -6.06 -1.82 2.82
N THR A 7 -6.19 -0.61 3.33
CA THR A 7 -5.07 0.33 3.47
C THR A 7 -4.12 -0.02 4.62
N SER A 8 -4.62 -0.65 5.69
CA SER A 8 -3.83 -0.94 6.89
C SER A 8 -2.52 -1.73 6.65
N PRO A 9 -2.49 -2.83 5.86
CA PRO A 9 -1.25 -3.55 5.57
C PRO A 9 -0.26 -2.71 4.74
N ILE A 10 -0.78 -1.93 3.78
CA ILE A 10 0.04 -1.09 2.90
C ILE A 10 0.66 0.05 3.71
N THR A 11 -0.15 0.78 4.48
CA THR A 11 0.29 1.90 5.33
C THR A 11 1.26 1.43 6.42
N SER A 12 0.98 0.30 7.08
CA SER A 12 1.84 -0.19 8.16
C SER A 12 3.22 -0.59 7.63
N LEU A 13 3.28 -1.31 6.51
CA LEU A 13 4.55 -1.72 5.90
C LEU A 13 5.29 -0.54 5.29
N ALA A 14 4.59 0.39 4.65
CA ALA A 14 5.20 1.58 4.11
C ALA A 14 5.76 2.50 5.21
N ALA A 15 5.10 2.59 6.36
CA ALA A 15 5.56 3.38 7.52
C ALA A 15 6.90 2.91 8.08
N ILE A 16 7.21 1.62 7.93
CA ILE A 16 8.48 1.04 8.37
C ILE A 16 9.46 0.81 7.19
N GLY A 17 9.11 1.18 5.95
CA GLY A 17 9.96 1.01 4.77
C GLY A 17 9.99 -0.42 4.19
N TYR A 18 9.04 -1.27 4.57
CA TYR A 18 8.95 -2.68 4.15
C TYR A 18 7.83 -2.93 3.12
N LEU A 19 7.43 -1.92 2.33
CA LEU A 19 6.35 -2.08 1.35
C LEU A 19 6.64 -3.18 0.30
N ASN A 20 7.92 -3.33 -0.09
CA ASN A 20 8.38 -4.36 -1.01
C ASN A 20 8.11 -5.80 -0.53
N LEU A 21 7.95 -5.99 0.79
CA LEU A 21 7.65 -7.30 1.37
C LEU A 21 6.32 -7.88 0.84
N LEU A 22 5.35 -7.02 0.51
CA LEU A 22 4.10 -7.48 -0.11
C LEU A 22 4.37 -8.13 -1.48
N HIS A 23 5.31 -7.58 -2.24
CA HIS A 23 5.72 -8.15 -3.53
C HIS A 23 6.52 -9.45 -3.33
N ASP A 24 7.43 -9.48 -2.35
CA ASP A 24 8.27 -10.65 -2.09
C ASP A 24 7.47 -11.89 -1.65
N ILE A 25 6.42 -11.69 -0.84
CA ILE A 25 5.60 -12.79 -0.30
C ILE A 25 4.51 -13.21 -1.28
N TYR A 26 3.85 -12.24 -1.93
CA TYR A 26 2.63 -12.48 -2.70
C TYR A 26 2.84 -12.36 -4.22
N GLY A 27 4.03 -11.99 -4.68
CA GLY A 27 4.33 -11.71 -6.07
C GLY A 27 3.56 -10.49 -6.57
N THR A 28 2.87 -10.65 -7.69
CA THR A 28 2.05 -9.56 -8.25
C THR A 28 0.78 -9.35 -7.43
N ILE A 29 0.69 -8.17 -6.81
CA ILE A 29 -0.51 -7.69 -6.11
C ILE A 29 -1.20 -6.61 -6.94
N ILE A 30 -2.52 -6.48 -6.76
CA ILE A 30 -3.31 -5.39 -7.32
C ILE A 30 -3.81 -4.54 -6.18
N ILE A 31 -3.49 -3.24 -6.23
CA ILE A 31 -4.05 -2.22 -5.35
C ILE A 31 -5.16 -1.51 -6.13
N PRO A 32 -6.43 -1.55 -5.67
CA PRO A 32 -7.50 -0.81 -6.32
C PRO A 32 -7.23 0.69 -6.32
N VAL A 33 -7.63 1.40 -7.39
CA VAL A 33 -7.44 2.85 -7.51
C VAL A 33 -8.03 3.61 -6.32
N ALA A 34 -9.23 3.23 -5.86
CA ALA A 34 -9.86 3.85 -4.69
C ALA A 34 -9.03 3.69 -3.39
N VAL A 35 -8.27 2.60 -3.24
CA VAL A 35 -7.39 2.35 -2.08
C VAL A 35 -6.14 3.22 -2.20
N TYR A 36 -5.59 3.35 -3.40
CA TYR A 36 -4.49 4.28 -3.67
C TYR A 36 -4.93 5.73 -3.38
N GLU A 37 -6.10 6.14 -3.86
CA GLU A 37 -6.66 7.48 -3.61
C GLU A 37 -6.94 7.73 -2.12
N GLU A 38 -7.43 6.74 -1.37
CA GLU A 38 -7.58 6.84 0.09
C GLU A 38 -6.23 7.09 0.78
N MET A 39 -5.15 6.47 0.27
CA MET A 39 -3.82 6.64 0.83
C MET A 39 -3.19 7.98 0.44
N THR A 40 -3.26 8.37 -0.84
CA THR A 40 -2.60 9.59 -1.35
C THR A 40 -3.43 10.86 -1.21
N GLY A 41 -4.73 10.75 -0.98
CA GLY A 41 -5.67 11.87 -0.82
C GLY A 41 -5.72 12.47 0.58
N LEU A 42 -5.00 11.88 1.54
CA LEU A 42 -4.85 12.43 2.88
C LEU A 42 -3.91 13.65 2.80
N GLY A 43 -4.30 14.77 3.42
CA GLY A 43 -3.52 16.02 3.43
C GLY A 43 -2.17 15.98 4.15
N TYR A 44 -1.62 14.77 4.37
CA TYR A 44 -0.31 14.48 4.90
C TYR A 44 0.30 13.32 4.11
N SER A 45 1.62 13.33 3.90
CA SER A 45 2.27 12.21 3.23
C SER A 45 2.09 10.94 4.04
N VAL A 46 1.35 9.98 3.46
CA VAL A 46 1.46 8.59 3.88
C VAL A 46 2.85 8.07 3.49
N PRO A 47 3.52 7.37 4.39
CA PRO A 47 4.77 6.68 4.05
C PRO A 47 4.56 5.80 2.82
N GLY A 48 5.53 5.78 1.89
CA GLY A 48 5.47 5.01 0.65
C GLY A 48 4.86 5.72 -0.57
N THR A 49 4.52 7.01 -0.48
CA THR A 49 4.01 7.80 -1.61
C THR A 49 5.07 8.59 -2.39
N ILE A 50 6.36 8.43 -2.09
CA ILE A 50 7.48 9.11 -2.75
C ILE A 50 8.51 8.14 -3.32
#